data_AF-A0A349CW01-F1
#
_entry.id   AF-A0A349CW01-F1
#
_cell.length_a   1.000
_cell.length_b   1.000
_cell.length_c   1.000
_cell.angle_alpha   90.00
_cell.angle_beta   90.00
_cell.angle_gamma   90.00
#
_symmetry.space_group_name_H-M   'P 1'
#
loop_
_entity.id
_entity.type
_entity.pdbx_description
1 polymer ?
#
loop_
_entity_poly.entity_id
_entity_poly.type
_entity_poly.pdbx_seq_one_letter_code
_entity_poly.pdbx_strand_id
1 'polypeptide(L)'
;DGANTVAYADTLTGRRPYRRPGHDERGLTTRIGPLAHVHVVSRALAGEVDFFTAFDLGYERRDALAEIGVPVHRHDFAFTRETARPHLFRTSRVVLGSARPDDGLLDRDVYLDWVAHESSIAPVTYLPHRRESAEQLADVAGLPDLFVERLDLPIELVLAGAVERLDVLTLASSTTTTLPLVLRGSAAVLRPREPGARHRRRAVR
;
A
#
# COMPACT_ATOMS: atom_id res chain seq x y z
N ASP A 1 -8.22 -2.61 -0.96
CA ASP A 1 -6.95 -1.91 -1.18
C ASP A 1 -7.25 -0.43 -1.38
N GLY A 2 -6.43 0.48 -0.83
CA GLY A 2 -6.54 1.91 -1.05
C GLY A 2 -6.37 2.31 -2.51
N ALA A 3 -5.60 1.55 -3.30
CA ALA A 3 -5.41 1.81 -4.73
C ALA A 3 -6.71 1.74 -5.55
N ASN A 4 -7.76 1.08 -5.02
CA ASN A 4 -9.07 1.04 -5.66
C ASN A 4 -9.71 2.41 -5.83
N THR A 5 -9.27 3.42 -5.09
CA THR A 5 -9.69 4.82 -5.27
C THR A 5 -9.43 5.32 -6.70
N VAL A 6 -8.32 4.92 -7.33
CA VAL A 6 -7.99 5.32 -8.71
C VAL A 6 -9.02 4.75 -9.69
N ALA A 7 -9.35 3.48 -9.51
CA ALA A 7 -10.40 2.83 -10.30
C ALA A 7 -11.78 3.41 -10.02
N TYR A 8 -12.05 3.79 -8.78
CA TYR A 8 -13.33 4.38 -8.39
C TYR A 8 -13.52 5.77 -9.00
N ALA A 9 -12.47 6.58 -9.11
CA ALA A 9 -12.51 7.85 -9.84
C ALA A 9 -12.96 7.64 -11.29
N ASP A 10 -12.35 6.67 -11.98
CA ASP A 10 -12.74 6.31 -13.36
C ASP A 10 -14.19 5.79 -13.44
N THR A 11 -14.65 5.07 -12.42
CA THR A 11 -16.05 4.61 -12.31
C THR A 11 -17.02 5.78 -12.16
N LEU A 12 -16.73 6.73 -11.28
CA LEU A 12 -17.59 7.90 -11.05
C LEU A 12 -17.76 8.72 -12.33
N THR A 13 -16.68 8.89 -13.09
CA THR A 13 -16.68 9.63 -14.36
C THR A 13 -17.16 8.79 -15.55
N GLY A 14 -17.73 7.60 -15.32
CA GLY A 14 -18.31 6.74 -16.38
C GLY A 14 -17.29 6.08 -17.32
N ARG A 15 -15.99 6.20 -17.05
CA ARG A 15 -14.92 5.54 -17.85
C ARG A 15 -14.86 4.04 -17.60
N ARG A 16 -15.48 3.58 -16.50
CA ARG A 16 -15.53 2.18 -16.08
C ARG A 16 -16.90 1.83 -15.51
N PRO A 17 -17.33 0.57 -15.60
CA PRO A 17 -18.54 0.11 -14.93
C PRO A 17 -18.41 0.22 -13.39
N TYR A 18 -19.54 0.43 -12.70
CA TYR A 18 -19.61 0.45 -11.24
C TYR A 18 -19.39 -0.93 -10.62
N ARG A 19 -18.14 -1.38 -10.60
CA ARG A 19 -17.68 -2.66 -10.06
C ARG A 19 -16.30 -2.53 -9.42
N ARG A 20 -16.00 -3.42 -8.48
CA ARG A 20 -14.67 -3.49 -7.87
C ARG A 20 -13.65 -4.02 -8.89
N PRO A 21 -12.42 -3.46 -8.95
CA PRO A 21 -11.35 -4.00 -9.79
C PRO A 21 -11.07 -5.47 -9.45
N GLY A 22 -10.88 -6.31 -10.48
CA GLY A 22 -10.56 -7.72 -10.31
C GLY A 22 -11.71 -8.60 -9.80
N HIS A 23 -12.92 -8.05 -9.67
CA HIS A 23 -14.10 -8.79 -9.22
C HIS A 23 -15.22 -8.74 -10.26
N ASP A 24 -15.75 -9.92 -10.60
CA ASP A 24 -17.00 -10.05 -11.33
C ASP A 24 -18.16 -10.05 -10.35
N GLU A 25 -18.86 -8.91 -10.29
CA GLU A 25 -20.09 -8.76 -9.51
C GLU A 25 -21.19 -9.70 -10.05
N ARG A 26 -22.02 -10.27 -9.15
CA ARG A 26 -23.04 -11.27 -9.50
C ARG A 26 -24.36 -11.00 -8.78
N GLY A 27 -25.46 -11.48 -9.35
CA GLY A 27 -26.78 -11.44 -8.71
C GLY A 27 -27.31 -10.00 -8.57
N LEU A 28 -27.74 -9.62 -7.37
CA LEU A 28 -28.34 -8.31 -7.11
C LEU A 28 -27.36 -7.15 -7.29
N THR A 29 -26.06 -7.35 -7.08
CA THR A 29 -25.07 -6.26 -7.17
C THR A 29 -24.93 -5.71 -8.59
N THR A 30 -25.10 -6.56 -9.62
CA THR A 30 -25.07 -6.11 -11.02
C THR A 30 -26.28 -5.26 -11.39
N ARG A 31 -27.41 -5.42 -10.69
CA ARG A 31 -28.62 -4.63 -10.92
C ARG A 31 -28.63 -3.33 -10.13
N ILE A 32 -28.13 -3.36 -8.89
CA ILE A 32 -28.13 -2.20 -7.99
C ILE A 32 -26.93 -1.28 -8.26
N GLY A 33 -25.78 -1.81 -8.70
CA GLY A 33 -24.57 -1.02 -8.96
C GLY A 33 -24.81 0.21 -9.85
N PRO A 34 -25.48 0.09 -11.02
CA PRO A 34 -25.82 1.23 -11.85
C PRO A 34 -26.71 2.27 -11.16
N LEU A 35 -27.67 1.84 -10.34
CA LEU A 35 -28.55 2.76 -9.59
C LEU A 35 -27.76 3.51 -8.51
N ALA A 36 -26.85 2.82 -7.81
CA ALA A 36 -25.96 3.45 -6.85
C ALA A 36 -25.04 4.47 -7.53
N HIS A 37 -24.51 4.16 -8.72
CA HIS A 37 -23.71 5.08 -9.51
C HIS A 37 -24.49 6.35 -9.88
N VAL A 38 -25.68 6.18 -10.45
CA VAL A 38 -26.57 7.31 -10.81
C VAL A 38 -26.90 8.17 -9.59
N HIS A 39 -27.18 7.54 -8.45
CA HIS A 39 -27.44 8.26 -7.21
C HIS A 39 -26.23 9.09 -6.78
N VAL A 40 -25.02 8.50 -6.75
CA VAL A 40 -23.81 9.24 -6.36
C VAL A 40 -23.52 10.38 -7.33
N VAL A 41 -23.66 10.16 -8.65
CA VAL A 41 -23.48 11.22 -9.65
C VAL A 41 -24.53 12.33 -9.49
N SER A 42 -25.78 11.99 -9.20
CA SER A 42 -26.81 13.00 -8.92
C SER A 42 -26.47 13.86 -7.71
N ARG A 43 -25.90 13.28 -6.65
CA ARG A 43 -25.45 14.02 -5.46
C ARG A 43 -24.19 14.84 -5.74
N ALA A 44 -23.30 14.33 -6.58
CA ALA A 44 -22.11 15.04 -7.04
C ALA A 44 -22.46 16.31 -7.81
N LEU A 45 -23.40 16.23 -8.76
CA LEU A 45 -23.89 17.38 -9.50
C LEU A 45 -24.59 18.42 -8.61
N ALA A 46 -25.10 17.99 -7.44
CA ALA A 46 -25.64 18.88 -6.42
C ALA A 46 -24.57 19.47 -5.48
N GLY A 47 -23.29 19.14 -5.67
CA GLY A 47 -22.18 19.61 -4.84
C GLY A 47 -22.08 18.93 -3.48
N GLU A 48 -22.65 17.73 -3.33
CA GLU A 48 -22.77 17.03 -2.04
C GLU A 48 -21.82 15.83 -1.91
N VAL A 49 -20.82 15.75 -2.80
CA VAL A 49 -19.86 14.64 -2.86
C VAL A 49 -18.45 15.19 -2.98
N ASP A 50 -17.63 14.83 -2.01
CA ASP A 50 -16.19 15.08 -2.02
C ASP A 50 -15.40 13.79 -2.28
N PHE A 51 -14.27 13.89 -2.97
CA PHE A 51 -13.39 12.76 -3.21
C PHE A 51 -12.10 12.88 -2.38
N PHE A 52 -11.99 12.09 -1.32
CA PHE A 52 -10.86 12.13 -0.41
C PHE A 52 -9.90 10.97 -0.62
N THR A 53 -8.62 11.23 -0.90
CA THR A 53 -7.65 10.17 -1.19
C THR A 53 -6.19 10.57 -0.97
N ALA A 54 -5.33 9.62 -0.59
CA ALA A 54 -3.88 9.80 -0.59
C ALA A 54 -3.26 9.58 -1.99
N PHE A 55 -3.99 8.91 -2.89
CA PHE A 55 -3.47 8.51 -4.19
C PHE A 55 -3.50 9.68 -5.17
N ASP A 56 -2.45 9.79 -5.96
CA ASP A 56 -2.44 10.77 -7.04
C ASP A 56 -3.32 10.28 -8.19
N LEU A 57 -4.44 10.97 -8.41
CA LEU A 57 -5.35 10.67 -9.51
C LEU A 57 -4.82 11.18 -10.88
N GLY A 58 -3.79 12.03 -10.88
CA GLY A 58 -3.35 12.74 -12.08
C GLY A 58 -4.32 13.85 -12.51
N TYR A 59 -3.88 14.68 -13.47
CA TYR A 59 -4.69 15.81 -13.96
C TYR A 59 -6.00 15.34 -14.58
N GLU A 60 -5.94 14.36 -15.48
CA GLU A 60 -7.07 13.91 -16.30
C GLU A 60 -8.27 13.41 -15.46
N ARG A 61 -8.02 12.67 -14.38
CA ARG A 61 -9.09 12.19 -13.49
C ARG A 61 -9.63 13.30 -12.61
N ARG A 62 -8.78 14.21 -12.14
CA ARG A 62 -9.22 15.36 -11.33
C ARG A 62 -10.10 16.29 -12.14
N ASP A 63 -9.73 16.54 -13.39
CA ASP A 63 -10.49 17.37 -14.32
C ASP A 63 -11.89 16.76 -14.57
N ALA A 64 -11.94 15.46 -14.91
CA ALA A 64 -13.22 14.77 -15.12
C ALA A 64 -14.09 14.66 -13.85
N LEU A 65 -13.49 14.58 -12.66
CA LEU A 65 -14.25 14.65 -11.41
C LEU A 65 -14.80 16.07 -11.15
N ALA A 66 -14.02 17.10 -11.48
CA ALA A 66 -14.45 18.49 -11.34
C ALA A 66 -15.61 18.82 -12.29
N GLU A 67 -15.63 18.27 -13.52
CA GLU A 67 -16.74 18.42 -14.47
C GLU A 67 -18.10 17.95 -13.92
N ILE A 68 -18.09 16.96 -13.01
CA ILE A 68 -19.30 16.45 -12.35
C ILE A 68 -19.49 17.01 -10.94
N GLY A 69 -18.79 18.08 -10.57
CA GLY A 69 -18.95 18.78 -9.30
C GLY A 69 -18.26 18.12 -8.10
N VAL A 70 -17.30 17.21 -8.33
CA VAL A 70 -16.61 16.47 -7.24
C VAL A 70 -15.22 17.07 -7.00
N PRO A 71 -15.02 17.88 -5.94
CA PRO A 71 -13.69 18.32 -5.56
C PRO A 71 -12.84 17.15 -5.03
N VAL A 72 -11.55 17.18 -5.34
CA VAL A 72 -10.59 16.15 -4.89
C VAL A 72 -9.72 16.71 -3.77
N HIS A 73 -9.80 16.08 -2.61
CA HIS A 73 -9.01 16.41 -1.42
C HIS A 73 -7.89 15.37 -1.25
N ARG A 74 -6.64 15.82 -1.38
CA ARG A 74 -5.49 14.95 -1.21
C ARG A 74 -5.11 14.84 0.26
N HIS A 75 -5.23 13.63 0.84
CA HIS A 75 -4.73 13.35 2.18
C HIS A 75 -3.20 13.32 2.14
N ASP A 76 -2.56 14.23 2.88
CA ASP A 76 -1.12 14.39 2.87
C ASP A 76 -0.43 13.82 4.12
N PHE A 77 -1.19 13.30 5.08
CA PHE A 77 -0.71 12.78 6.38
C PHE A 77 -0.09 13.81 7.32
N ALA A 78 -0.44 15.11 7.20
CA ALA A 78 0.06 16.15 8.11
C ALA A 78 -0.19 15.84 9.59
N PHE A 79 -1.46 15.61 9.96
CA PHE A 79 -1.81 15.29 11.34
C PHE A 79 -1.11 14.03 11.86
N THR A 80 -0.99 13.00 11.02
CA THR A 80 -0.25 11.77 11.35
C THR A 80 1.20 12.07 11.70
N ARG A 81 1.89 12.89 10.91
CA ARG A 81 3.27 13.28 11.19
C ARG A 81 3.38 14.12 12.46
N GLU A 82 2.49 15.08 12.65
CA GLU A 82 2.50 15.99 13.80
C GLU A 82 2.23 15.30 15.13
N THR A 83 1.42 14.24 15.12
CA THR A 83 0.99 13.52 16.33
C THR A 83 1.76 12.23 16.59
N ALA A 84 2.63 11.82 15.66
CA ALA A 84 3.37 10.58 15.76
C ALA A 84 4.19 10.50 17.04
N ARG A 85 4.19 9.31 17.65
CA ARG A 85 5.02 9.04 18.83
C ARG A 85 6.38 8.52 18.37
N PRO A 86 7.49 8.99 18.96
CA PRO A 86 8.82 8.45 18.68
C PRO A 86 8.84 6.92 18.76
N HIS A 87 9.34 6.28 17.71
CA HIS A 87 9.54 4.84 17.65
C HIS A 87 10.98 4.54 17.25
N LEU A 88 11.61 3.62 17.96
CA LEU A 88 12.95 3.11 17.68
C LEU A 88 12.82 1.68 17.18
N PHE A 89 13.39 1.41 16.02
CA PHE A 89 13.41 0.07 15.47
C PHE A 89 14.67 -0.66 15.95
N ARG A 90 14.59 -1.99 16.01
CA ARG A 90 15.74 -2.81 16.40
C ARG A 90 16.95 -2.67 15.46
N THR A 91 16.72 -2.29 14.21
CA THR A 91 17.74 -2.13 13.19
C THR A 91 17.42 -0.91 12.31
N SER A 92 18.44 -0.41 11.59
CA SER A 92 18.28 0.69 10.64
C SER A 92 17.70 0.26 9.28
N ARG A 93 17.38 -1.02 9.10
CA ARG A 93 16.78 -1.58 7.88
C ARG A 93 15.49 -2.29 8.22
N VAL A 94 14.39 -1.78 7.70
CA VAL A 94 13.06 -2.31 7.98
C VAL A 94 12.53 -2.98 6.73
N VAL A 95 12.21 -4.27 6.80
CA VAL A 95 11.50 -4.99 5.74
C VAL A 95 10.02 -4.99 6.08
N LEU A 96 9.20 -4.42 5.19
CA LEU A 96 7.75 -4.52 5.30
C LEU A 96 7.28 -5.83 4.67
N GLY A 97 6.60 -6.63 5.48
CA GLY A 97 6.01 -7.89 5.04
C GLY A 97 4.96 -7.69 3.95
N SER A 98 4.59 -8.79 3.30
CA SER A 98 3.67 -8.79 2.16
C SER A 98 2.74 -9.98 2.20
N ALA A 99 1.46 -9.76 1.90
CA ALA A 99 0.50 -10.82 1.65
C ALA A 99 0.45 -11.27 0.19
N ARG A 100 1.33 -10.76 -0.69
CA ARG A 100 1.33 -11.17 -2.10
C ARG A 100 1.53 -12.68 -2.30
N PRO A 101 2.38 -13.39 -1.53
CA PRO A 101 2.48 -14.83 -1.70
C PRO A 101 1.22 -15.56 -1.24
N ASP A 102 0.66 -15.20 -0.08
CA ASP A 102 -0.62 -15.74 0.40
C ASP A 102 -1.78 -15.47 -0.58
N ASP A 103 -1.73 -14.35 -1.31
CA ASP A 103 -2.71 -13.98 -2.35
C ASP A 103 -2.45 -14.63 -3.71
N GLY A 104 -1.39 -15.44 -3.84
CA GLY A 104 -0.98 -16.07 -5.11
C GLY A 104 -0.42 -15.10 -6.15
N LEU A 105 -0.04 -13.89 -5.74
CA LEU A 105 0.48 -12.81 -6.61
C LEU A 105 2.02 -12.75 -6.64
N LEU A 106 2.68 -13.63 -5.89
CA LEU A 106 4.13 -13.81 -5.85
C LEU A 106 4.41 -15.25 -5.42
N ASP A 107 5.40 -15.89 -6.03
CA ASP A 107 5.86 -17.20 -5.58
C ASP A 107 6.49 -17.10 -4.17
N ARG A 108 6.16 -18.06 -3.28
CA ARG A 108 6.59 -18.01 -1.88
C ARG A 108 8.09 -18.19 -1.74
N ASP A 109 8.71 -19.05 -2.52
CA ASP A 109 10.16 -19.27 -2.46
C ASP A 109 10.90 -18.02 -2.95
N VAL A 110 10.41 -17.39 -4.03
CA VAL A 110 10.93 -16.09 -4.50
C VAL A 110 10.82 -14.99 -3.45
N TYR A 111 9.74 -15.00 -2.65
CA TYR A 111 9.57 -14.06 -1.54
C TYR A 111 10.59 -14.30 -0.42
N LEU A 112 10.72 -15.54 0.04
CA LEU A 112 11.65 -15.92 1.10
C LEU A 112 13.10 -15.67 0.69
N ASP A 113 13.48 -15.98 -0.55
CA ASP A 113 14.80 -15.68 -1.11
C ASP A 113 15.11 -14.18 -1.10
N TRP A 114 14.12 -13.34 -1.40
CA TRP A 114 14.28 -11.89 -1.33
C TRP A 114 14.49 -11.42 0.11
N VAL A 115 13.66 -11.87 1.06
CA VAL A 115 13.78 -11.49 2.47
C VAL A 115 15.13 -11.95 3.03
N ALA A 116 15.53 -13.20 2.76
CA ALA A 116 16.82 -13.76 3.16
C ALA A 116 18.00 -12.99 2.54
N HIS A 117 17.87 -12.55 1.28
CA HIS A 117 18.89 -11.73 0.66
C HIS A 117 19.05 -10.38 1.37
N GLU A 118 17.96 -9.68 1.69
CA GLU A 118 18.05 -8.40 2.39
C GLU A 118 18.64 -8.56 3.81
N SER A 119 18.28 -9.62 4.55
CA SER A 119 18.86 -9.89 5.87
C SER A 119 20.34 -10.30 5.80
N SER A 120 20.77 -10.95 4.72
CA SER A 120 22.19 -11.29 4.48
C SER A 120 23.09 -10.08 4.22
N ILE A 121 22.52 -8.95 3.80
CA ILE A 121 23.28 -7.70 3.56
C ILE A 121 23.61 -7.02 4.89
N ALA A 122 22.62 -6.97 5.79
CA ALA A 122 22.73 -6.44 7.13
C ALA A 122 21.48 -6.85 7.93
N PRO A 123 21.54 -6.90 9.27
CA PRO A 123 20.38 -7.27 10.07
C PRO A 123 19.16 -6.39 9.80
N VAL A 124 17.98 -7.00 9.75
CA VAL A 124 16.71 -6.33 9.43
C VAL A 124 15.67 -6.51 10.51
N THR A 125 14.86 -5.47 10.72
CA THR A 125 13.60 -5.55 11.43
C THR A 125 12.52 -5.90 10.42
N TYR A 126 11.85 -7.04 10.61
CA TYR A 126 10.74 -7.46 9.77
C TYR A 126 9.43 -7.08 10.43
N LEU A 127 8.59 -6.34 9.70
CA LEU A 127 7.27 -5.90 10.15
C LEU A 127 6.21 -6.69 9.39
N PRO A 128 5.58 -7.72 9.99
CA PRO A 128 4.67 -8.60 9.29
C PRO A 128 3.48 -7.85 8.71
N HIS A 129 3.03 -8.31 7.55
CA HIS A 129 1.78 -7.81 7.01
C HIS A 129 0.60 -8.44 7.77
N ARG A 130 -0.45 -7.68 8.10
CA ARG A 130 -1.59 -8.19 8.89
C ARG A 130 -2.35 -9.38 8.27
N ARG A 131 -2.18 -9.60 6.96
CA ARG A 131 -2.79 -10.71 6.19
C ARG A 131 -1.80 -11.84 5.91
N GLU A 132 -0.58 -11.72 6.40
CA GLU A 132 0.43 -12.76 6.27
C GLU A 132 0.01 -14.01 7.05
N SER A 133 0.09 -15.17 6.41
CA SER A 133 -0.23 -16.44 7.07
C SER A 133 0.77 -16.75 8.19
N ALA A 134 0.31 -17.52 9.19
CA ALA A 134 1.20 -17.96 10.27
C ALA A 134 2.34 -18.84 9.75
N GLU A 135 2.10 -19.58 8.67
CA GLU A 135 3.08 -20.43 8.00
C GLU A 135 4.17 -19.60 7.32
N GLN A 136 3.80 -18.63 6.48
CA GLN A 136 4.76 -17.72 5.85
C GLN A 136 5.57 -16.95 6.89
N LEU A 137 4.92 -16.48 7.96
CA LEU A 137 5.60 -15.76 9.01
C LEU A 137 6.57 -16.64 9.82
N ALA A 138 6.25 -17.91 10.01
CA ALA A 138 7.15 -18.86 10.64
C ALA A 138 8.42 -19.09 9.80
N ASP A 139 8.27 -19.22 8.49
CA ASP A 139 9.41 -19.34 7.56
C ASP A 139 10.29 -18.10 7.60
N VAL A 140 9.69 -16.91 7.53
CA VAL A 140 10.43 -15.64 7.62
C VAL A 140 11.15 -15.50 8.95
N ALA A 141 10.49 -15.87 10.07
CA ALA A 141 11.09 -15.81 11.40
C ALA A 141 12.27 -16.79 11.57
N GLY A 142 12.36 -17.83 10.73
CA GLY A 142 13.48 -18.77 10.70
C GLY A 142 14.73 -18.26 9.99
N LEU A 143 14.65 -17.11 9.30
CA LEU A 143 15.78 -16.54 8.56
C LEU A 143 16.83 -15.91 9.50
N PRO A 144 18.14 -16.04 9.17
CA PRO A 144 19.21 -15.41 9.95
C PRO A 144 19.17 -13.88 9.84
N ASP A 145 19.67 -13.22 10.89
CA ASP A 145 19.79 -11.76 11.01
C ASP A 145 18.48 -11.00 10.74
N LEU A 146 17.35 -11.63 11.07
CA LEU A 146 16.02 -11.07 10.94
C LEU A 146 15.32 -11.02 12.30
N PHE A 147 14.75 -9.88 12.62
CA PHE A 147 14.00 -9.67 13.86
C PHE A 147 12.56 -9.31 13.56
N VAL A 148 11.64 -10.24 13.83
CA VAL A 148 10.21 -10.00 13.68
C VAL A 148 9.73 -9.07 14.80
N GLU A 149 9.14 -7.95 14.42
CA GLU A 149 8.51 -6.99 15.32
C GLU A 149 7.04 -6.82 14.92
N ARG A 150 6.13 -7.11 15.84
CA ARG A 150 4.69 -6.95 15.63
C ARG A 150 4.25 -5.61 16.21
N LEU A 151 3.59 -4.81 15.39
CA LEU A 151 3.07 -3.50 15.78
C LEU A 151 1.57 -3.59 15.97
N ASP A 152 1.07 -2.98 17.03
CA ASP A 152 -0.38 -2.88 17.32
C ASP A 152 -1.07 -1.76 16.54
N LEU A 153 -0.28 -0.94 15.83
CA LEU A 153 -0.74 0.21 15.05
C LEU A 153 -0.43 0.01 13.55
N PRO A 154 -1.21 0.66 12.66
CA PRO A 154 -0.87 0.75 11.24
C PRO A 154 0.56 1.25 11.04
N ILE A 155 1.24 0.67 10.05
CA ILE A 155 2.65 0.96 9.78
C ILE A 155 2.90 2.44 9.49
N GLU A 156 1.96 3.12 8.83
CA GLU A 156 2.03 4.55 8.58
C GLU A 156 2.13 5.37 9.87
N LEU A 157 1.43 4.99 10.94
CA LEU A 157 1.47 5.72 12.22
C LEU A 157 2.82 5.52 12.93
N VAL A 158 3.35 4.30 12.88
CA VAL A 158 4.62 3.96 13.54
C VAL A 158 5.80 4.57 12.78
N LEU A 159 5.85 4.42 11.46
CA LEU A 159 6.91 4.99 10.63
C LEU A 159 6.89 6.53 10.58
N ALA A 160 5.74 7.18 10.79
CA ALA A 160 5.68 8.62 10.98
C ALA A 160 6.51 9.09 12.20
N GLY A 161 6.65 8.21 13.21
CA GLY A 161 7.39 8.45 14.44
C GLY A 161 8.85 8.00 14.39
N ALA A 162 9.34 7.55 13.24
CA ALA A 162 10.73 7.13 13.09
C ALA A 162 11.67 8.30 13.37
N VAL A 163 12.49 8.16 14.42
CA VAL A 163 13.45 9.21 14.83
C VAL A 163 14.83 9.05 14.21
N GLU A 164 15.13 7.86 13.70
CA GLU A 164 16.44 7.50 13.15
C GLU A 164 16.42 7.41 11.62
N ARG A 165 17.62 7.36 11.02
CA ARG A 165 17.74 7.08 9.60
C ARG A 165 17.40 5.61 9.34
N LEU A 166 16.35 5.37 8.56
CA LEU A 166 15.88 4.04 8.21
C LEU A 166 15.91 3.82 6.71
N ASP A 167 16.31 2.62 6.28
CA ASP A 167 16.01 2.11 4.95
C ASP A 167 14.77 1.20 5.06
N VAL A 168 13.63 1.67 4.53
CA VAL A 168 12.36 0.92 4.56
C VAL A 168 12.17 0.19 3.24
N LEU A 169 12.38 -1.12 3.25
CA LEU A 169 12.30 -2.02 2.10
C LEU A 169 10.87 -2.54 1.97
N THR A 170 10.29 -2.43 0.79
CA THR A 170 8.90 -2.87 0.58
C THR A 170 8.66 -3.37 -0.83
N LEU A 171 7.74 -4.31 -0.97
CA LEU A 171 7.23 -4.72 -2.29
C LEU A 171 6.18 -3.73 -2.78
N ALA A 172 5.89 -3.77 -4.08
CA ALA A 172 4.80 -2.99 -4.67
C ALA A 172 3.48 -3.27 -3.93
N SER A 173 2.92 -2.23 -3.30
CA SER A 173 1.65 -2.23 -2.58
C SER A 173 1.16 -0.78 -2.42
N SER A 174 0.00 -0.56 -1.82
CA SER A 174 -0.49 0.79 -1.49
C SER A 174 0.48 1.61 -0.63
N THR A 175 1.35 0.96 0.15
CA THR A 175 2.36 1.63 0.98
C THR A 175 3.37 2.41 0.14
N THR A 176 3.62 2.01 -1.11
CA THR A 176 4.50 2.78 -2.01
C THR A 176 3.92 4.13 -2.40
N THR A 177 2.60 4.32 -2.19
CA THR A 177 1.92 5.60 -2.37
C THR A 177 1.78 6.37 -1.06
N THR A 178 1.41 5.70 0.04
CA THR A 178 1.16 6.37 1.33
C THR A 178 2.45 6.74 2.06
N LEU A 179 3.43 5.83 2.11
CA LEU A 179 4.66 6.06 2.89
C LEU A 179 5.50 7.24 2.41
N PRO A 180 5.65 7.55 1.11
CA PRO A 180 6.33 8.78 0.71
C PRO A 180 5.68 10.07 1.25
N LEU A 181 4.38 10.05 1.56
CA LEU A 181 3.67 11.17 2.19
C LEU A 181 3.91 11.19 3.71
N VAL A 182 3.83 10.01 4.33
CA VAL A 182 4.07 9.81 5.77
C VAL A 182 5.50 10.17 6.16
N LEU A 183 6.49 9.79 5.35
CA LEU A 183 7.92 9.98 5.63
C LEU A 183 8.44 11.36 5.24
N ARG A 184 7.59 12.29 4.79
CA ARG A 184 8.03 13.64 4.43
C ARG A 184 8.67 14.32 5.63
N GLY A 185 9.91 14.79 5.45
CA GLY A 185 10.67 15.47 6.50
C GLY A 185 11.37 14.55 7.49
N SER A 186 11.23 13.23 7.37
CA SER A 186 12.00 12.27 8.18
C SER A 186 13.32 11.88 7.49
N ALA A 187 14.21 11.22 8.24
CA ALA A 187 15.44 10.64 7.71
C ALA A 187 15.25 9.24 7.09
N ALA A 188 14.01 8.73 7.08
CA ALA A 188 13.70 7.41 6.53
C ALA A 188 13.57 7.47 5.00
N VAL A 189 14.10 6.44 4.33
CA VAL A 189 14.10 6.31 2.88
C VAL A 189 13.34 5.05 2.50
N LEU A 190 12.24 5.23 1.76
CA LEU A 190 11.50 4.12 1.18
C LEU A 190 12.26 3.55 -0.03
N ARG A 191 12.38 2.23 -0.08
CA ARG A 191 13.08 1.48 -1.12
C ARG A 191 12.17 0.39 -1.67
N PRO A 192 11.38 0.70 -2.71
CA PRO A 192 10.60 -0.31 -3.42
C PRO A 192 11.51 -1.40 -4.02
N ARG A 193 11.07 -2.65 -3.91
CA ARG A 193 11.76 -3.84 -4.41
C ARG A 193 10.85 -4.64 -5.34
N GLU A 194 11.48 -5.27 -6.32
CA GLU A 194 10.87 -6.25 -7.22
C GLU A 194 11.67 -7.56 -7.14
N PRO A 195 11.18 -8.55 -6.36
CA PRO A 195 11.77 -9.87 -6.26
C PRO A 195 11.89 -10.52 -7.64
N GLY A 196 12.95 -11.31 -7.83
CA GLY A 196 13.21 -12.03 -9.08
C GLY A 196 13.94 -11.24 -10.18
N ALA A 197 13.97 -9.90 -10.17
CA ALA A 197 14.65 -9.11 -11.21
C ALA A 197 16.21 -9.20 -11.14
N ARG A 198 16.77 -9.46 -9.95
CA ARG A 198 18.23 -9.58 -9.72
C ARG A 198 18.70 -11.00 -9.36
N HIS A 199 17.81 -11.89 -8.95
CA HIS A 199 18.16 -13.25 -8.50
C HIS A 199 18.43 -14.23 -9.66
N ARG A 200 17.98 -13.92 -10.88
CA ARG A 200 18.29 -14.72 -12.08
C ARG A 200 19.75 -14.61 -12.58
N ARG A 201 20.52 -13.61 -12.15
CA ARG A 201 21.92 -13.45 -12.61
C ARG A 201 22.93 -14.36 -11.90
N ARG A 202 22.52 -15.11 -10.87
CA ARG A 202 23.42 -16.00 -10.11
C ARG A 202 23.18 -17.50 -10.34
N ALA A 203 22.16 -17.87 -11.11
CA ALA A 203 21.84 -19.27 -11.44
C ALA A 203 22.37 -19.74 -12.81
N VAL A 204 23.29 -18.98 -13.43
CA VAL A 204 24.05 -19.43 -14.60
C VAL A 204 25.53 -19.34 -14.26
N ARG A 205 26.03 -20.36 -13.56
CA ARG A 205 27.42 -20.83 -13.61
C ARG A 205 27.43 -22.31 -13.29
#